data_AF-A0A3N7B7S4-F1
#
_entry.id   AF-A0A3N7B7S4-F1
#
_cell.length_a   1.000
_cell.length_b   1.000
_cell.length_c   1.000
_cell.angle_alpha   90.00
_cell.angle_beta   90.00
_cell.angle_gamma   90.00
#
_symmetry.space_group_name_H-M   'P 1'
#
loop_
_entity.id
_entity.type
_entity.pdbx_description
1 polymer ?
#
loop_
_entity_poly.entity_id
_entity_poly.type
_entity_poly.pdbx_seq_one_letter_code
_entity_poly.pdbx_strand_id
1 'polypeptide(L)'
;MPFADLDLPLPIDLASAQVLIARIQSEASAQQAVLRAPPPEPTTCCGRGCNGCVWEGWLAAVAYWRDEASLLLDSPQSAAAPESLSTRT
;
A
#
# COMPACT_ATOMS: atom_id res chain seq x y z
N MET A 1 -5.46 9.16 -15.43
CA MET A 1 -6.64 8.78 -14.64
C MET A 1 -6.29 9.06 -13.20
N PRO A 2 -7.14 9.75 -12.41
CA PRO A 2 -6.84 9.95 -11.00
C PRO A 2 -6.82 8.59 -10.31
N PHE A 3 -5.91 8.41 -9.35
CA PHE A 3 -5.77 7.16 -8.61
C PHE A 3 -7.07 6.80 -7.86
N ALA A 4 -7.88 7.79 -7.52
CA ALA A 4 -9.23 7.64 -6.97
C ALA A 4 -10.24 6.94 -7.90
N ASP A 5 -9.98 6.83 -9.20
CA ASP A 5 -10.83 6.13 -10.16
C ASP A 5 -10.47 4.63 -10.29
N LEU A 6 -9.30 4.22 -9.78
CA LEU A 6 -9.00 2.80 -9.60
C LEU A 6 -9.90 2.28 -8.48
N ASP A 7 -10.93 1.52 -8.84
CA ASP A 7 -11.66 0.69 -7.89
C ASP A 7 -10.68 -0.29 -7.26
N LEU A 8 -10.19 0.05 -6.07
CA LEU A 8 -9.25 -0.73 -5.27
C LEU A 8 -10.04 -1.49 -4.20
N PRO A 9 -10.61 -2.67 -4.52
CA PRO A 9 -11.48 -3.39 -3.60
C PRO A 9 -10.73 -3.75 -2.31
N LEU A 10 -11.50 -3.87 -1.22
CA LEU A 10 -10.96 -4.37 0.04
C LEU A 10 -10.47 -5.81 -0.17
N PRO A 11 -9.24 -6.14 0.26
CA PRO A 11 -8.73 -7.49 0.14
C PRO A 11 -9.44 -8.40 1.15
N ILE A 12 -10.00 -9.51 0.68
CA ILE A 12 -10.72 -10.49 1.51
C ILE A 12 -10.01 -11.85 1.55
N ASP A 13 -8.99 -12.03 0.71
CA ASP A 13 -8.22 -13.26 0.56
C ASP A 13 -6.81 -12.93 0.06
N LEU A 14 -5.94 -13.94 0.03
CA LEU A 14 -4.55 -13.79 -0.40
C LEU A 14 -4.43 -13.27 -1.84
N ALA A 15 -5.23 -13.81 -2.76
CA ALA A 15 -5.10 -13.46 -4.17
C ALA A 15 -5.53 -12.00 -4.41
N SER A 16 -6.64 -11.57 -3.80
CA SER A 16 -7.07 -10.16 -3.90
C SER A 16 -6.05 -9.20 -3.28
N ALA A 17 -5.45 -9.55 -2.14
CA ALA A 17 -4.40 -8.75 -1.51
C ALA A 17 -3.15 -8.61 -2.39
N GLN A 18 -2.67 -9.71 -2.99
CA GLN A 18 -1.48 -9.67 -3.86
C GLN A 18 -1.73 -8.84 -5.12
N VAL A 19 -2.89 -8.99 -5.75
CA VAL A 19 -3.28 -8.18 -6.91
C VAL A 19 -3.34 -6.70 -6.54
N LEU A 20 -3.97 -6.37 -5.41
CA LEU A 20 -4.07 -5.01 -4.90
C LEU A 20 -2.69 -4.38 -4.67
N ILE A 21 -1.80 -5.09 -3.98
CA ILE A 21 -0.43 -4.63 -3.69
C ILE A 21 0.35 -4.37 -4.99
N ALA A 22 0.28 -5.29 -5.95
CA ALA A 22 0.96 -5.14 -7.23
C ALA A 22 0.44 -3.92 -8.03
N ARG A 23 -0.88 -3.69 -8.03
CA ARG A 23 -1.50 -2.54 -8.70
C ARG A 23 -1.02 -1.22 -8.12
N ILE A 24 -1.08 -1.07 -6.80
CA ILE A 24 -0.66 0.16 -6.11
C ILE A 24 0.82 0.45 -6.33
N GLN A 25 1.68 -0.57 -6.26
CA GLN A 25 3.12 -0.40 -6.52
C GLN A 25 3.42 0.00 -7.97
N SER A 26 2.70 -0.58 -8.95
CA SER A 26 2.85 -0.22 -10.36
C SER A 26 2.54 1.26 -10.60
N GLU A 27 1.47 1.74 -9.99
CA GLU A 27 1.02 3.12 -10.14
C GLU A 27 1.90 4.10 -9.37
N ALA A 28 2.34 3.75 -8.16
CA ALA A 28 3.34 4.53 -7.44
C ALA A 28 4.64 4.65 -8.24
N SER A 29 5.06 3.58 -8.92
CA SER A 29 6.23 3.61 -9.81
C SER A 29 6.00 4.52 -11.01
N ALA A 30 4.81 4.45 -11.63
CA ALA A 30 4.45 5.30 -12.77
C ALA A 30 4.38 6.79 -12.42
N GLN A 31 3.97 7.12 -11.20
CA GLN A 31 3.88 8.48 -10.67
C GLN A 31 5.14 8.92 -9.92
N GLN A 32 6.14 8.05 -9.79
CA GLN A 32 7.35 8.26 -8.98
C GLN A 32 7.04 8.67 -7.52
N ALA A 33 5.93 8.16 -6.98
CA ALA A 33 5.49 8.42 -5.62
C ALA A 33 6.22 7.51 -4.62
N VAL A 34 6.61 8.06 -3.48
CA VAL A 34 7.26 7.31 -2.41
C VAL A 34 6.17 6.78 -1.47
N LEU A 35 5.98 5.46 -1.45
CA LEU A 35 5.07 4.78 -0.54
C LEU A 35 5.84 4.04 0.56
N ARG A 36 5.20 3.85 1.72
CA ARG A 36 5.65 2.86 2.70
C ARG A 36 5.65 1.48 2.03
N ALA A 37 6.62 0.63 2.37
CA ALA A 37 6.60 -0.77 1.98
C ALA A 37 5.28 -1.45 2.43
N PRO A 38 4.71 -2.34 1.59
CA PRO A 38 3.51 -3.08 1.96
C PRO A 38 3.77 -4.04 3.13
N PRO A 39 2.73 -4.42 3.90
CA PRO A 39 2.87 -5.40 4.97
C PRO A 39 3.43 -6.74 4.46
N PRO A 40 4.43 -7.33 5.14
CA PRO A 40 5.04 -8.59 4.70
C PRO A 40 4.02 -9.74 4.79
N GLU A 41 3.98 -10.58 3.76
CA GLU A 41 3.07 -11.72 3.69
C GLU A 41 3.41 -12.76 4.78
N PRO A 42 2.44 -13.24 5.57
CA PRO A 42 2.66 -14.30 6.53
C PRO A 42 3.08 -15.60 5.84
N THR A 43 4.14 -16.24 6.33
CA THR A 43 4.63 -17.52 5.78
C THR A 43 4.05 -18.74 6.50
N THR A 44 3.32 -18.54 7.60
CA THR A 44 2.75 -19.61 8.42
C THR A 44 1.26 -19.44 8.58
N CYS A 45 0.48 -20.42 8.12
CA CYS A 45 -0.92 -20.52 8.53
C CYS A 45 -0.99 -21.12 9.94
N CYS A 46 -1.67 -20.47 10.88
CA CYS A 46 -1.74 -20.94 12.26
C CYS A 46 -2.65 -22.18 12.46
N GLY A 47 -3.25 -22.70 11.37
CA GLY A 47 -4.03 -23.95 11.34
C GLY A 47 -5.32 -23.96 12.16
N ARG A 48 -5.67 -22.84 12.83
CA ARG A 48 -6.83 -22.70 13.73
C ARG A 48 -8.14 -22.30 13.02
N GLY A 49 -8.13 -22.27 11.69
CA GLY A 49 -9.22 -21.70 10.89
C GLY A 49 -8.98 -20.22 10.56
N CYS A 50 -9.91 -19.61 9.83
CA CYS A 50 -9.73 -18.24 9.31
C CYS A 50 -10.00 -17.15 10.37
N ASN A 51 -10.89 -17.41 11.34
CA ASN A 51 -11.23 -16.45 12.40
C ASN A 51 -10.06 -16.30 13.38
N GLY A 52 -9.53 -15.09 13.52
CA GLY A 52 -8.37 -14.80 14.39
C GLY A 52 -7.05 -15.33 13.85
N CYS A 53 -6.97 -15.58 12.55
CA CYS A 53 -5.75 -16.05 11.89
C CYS A 53 -4.79 -14.87 11.64
N VAL A 54 -3.48 -15.15 11.53
CA VAL A 54 -2.48 -14.15 11.11
C VAL A 54 -2.87 -13.50 9.77
N TRP A 55 -3.59 -14.25 8.92
CA TRP A 55 -4.11 -13.77 7.65
C TRP A 55 -5.16 -12.65 7.82
N GLU A 56 -6.02 -12.70 8.84
CA GLU A 56 -7.03 -11.66 9.08
C GLU A 56 -6.37 -10.33 9.46
N GLY A 57 -5.41 -10.40 10.40
CA GLY A 57 -4.63 -9.23 10.80
C GLY A 57 -3.78 -8.67 9.65
N TRP A 58 -3.22 -9.55 8.82
CA TRP A 58 -2.48 -9.13 7.63
C TRP A 58 -3.39 -8.49 6.58
N LEU A 59 -4.56 -9.07 6.28
CA LEU A 59 -5.54 -8.47 5.36
C LEU A 59 -6.00 -7.08 5.83
N ALA A 60 -6.25 -6.92 7.13
CA ALA A 60 -6.56 -5.62 7.72
C ALA A 60 -5.40 -4.62 7.58
N ALA A 61 -4.16 -5.06 7.79
CA ALA A 61 -2.97 -4.23 7.58
C ALA A 61 -2.79 -3.83 6.12
N VAL A 62 -3.08 -4.72 5.16
CA VAL A 62 -3.05 -4.43 3.72
C VAL A 62 -4.15 -3.44 3.34
N ALA A 63 -5.36 -3.60 3.89
CA ALA A 63 -6.45 -2.64 3.69
C ALA A 63 -6.08 -1.25 4.19
N TYR A 64 -5.51 -1.15 5.39
CA TYR A 64 -5.02 0.13 5.92
C TYR A 64 -3.90 0.73 5.06
N TRP A 65 -2.93 -0.09 4.63
CA TRP A 65 -1.85 0.36 3.74
C TRP A 65 -2.39 0.88 2.39
N ARG A 66 -3.42 0.24 1.84
CA ARG A 66 -4.11 0.71 0.63
C ARG A 66 -4.70 2.10 0.82
N ASP A 67 -5.41 2.34 1.93
CA ASP A 67 -6.01 3.66 2.22
C ASP A 67 -4.95 4.75 2.35
N GLU A 68 -3.82 4.48 2.99
CA GLU A 68 -2.71 5.44 3.06
C GLU A 68 -2.09 5.69 1.67
N ALA A 69 -1.91 4.64 0.87
CA ALA A 69 -1.36 4.75 -0.47
C ALA A 69 -2.30 5.53 -1.41
N SER A 70 -3.62 5.34 -1.30
CA SER A 70 -4.58 6.08 -2.12
C SER A 70 -4.56 7.57 -1.82
N LEU A 71 -4.44 7.96 -0.54
CA LEU A 71 -4.29 9.37 -0.14
C LEU A 71 -3.03 10.01 -0.73
N LEU A 72 -1.90 9.29 -0.71
CA LEU A 72 -0.63 9.79 -1.26
C LEU A 72 -0.64 9.89 -2.79
N LEU A 73 -1.35 8.99 -3.46
CA LEU A 73 -1.44 8.96 -4.93
C LEU A 73 -2.51 9.90 -5.47
N ASP A 74 -3.53 10.24 -4.67
CA ASP A 74 -4.50 11.29 -4.99
C ASP A 74 -3.92 12.70 -4.79
N SER A 75 -2.95 12.85 -3.88
CA SER A 75 -2.21 14.09 -3.62
C SER A 75 -0.77 14.03 -4.15
N PRO A 76 -0.51 14.24 -5.45
CA PRO A 76 0.81 14.08 -6.10
C PRO A 76 1.90 15.09 -5.66
N GLN A 77 1.82 15.68 -4.46
CA GLN A 77 2.72 16.71 -3.95
C GLN A 77 3.83 16.21 -3.01
N SER A 78 3.93 14.90 -2.71
CA SER A 78 5.02 14.36 -1.87
C SER A 78 6.25 13.83 -2.64
N ALA A 79 6.32 14.01 -3.96
CA ALA A 79 7.46 13.56 -4.77
C ALA A 79 8.70 14.48 -4.73
N ALA A 80 8.76 15.52 -3.91
CA ALA A 80 9.96 16.37 -3.83
C ALA A 80 10.15 17.06 -2.47
N ALA A 81 10.91 16.41 -1.59
CA ALA A 81 11.86 17.13 -0.77
C ALA A 81 13.25 16.52 -0.99
N PRO A 82 13.99 16.90 -2.03
CA PRO A 82 15.42 16.94 -1.86
C PRO A 82 15.69 18.02 -0.82
N GLU A 83 16.16 17.59 0.33
CA GLU A 83 16.91 18.35 1.31
C GLU A 83 17.83 19.36 0.60
N SER A 84 17.32 20.56 0.32
CA SER A 84 18.09 21.62 -0.28
C SER A 84 18.83 22.30 0.85
N LEU A 85 19.99 21.71 1.13
CA LEU A 85 21.12 22.26 1.84
C LEU A 85 21.31 23.75 1.48
N SER A 86 20.64 24.65 2.20
CA SER A 86 20.93 26.09 2.16
C SER A 86 21.90 26.41 3.29
N THR A 87 23.14 25.99 3.08
CA THR A 87 24.29 26.67 3.68
C THR A 87 24.27 28.09 3.13
N ARG A 88 23.88 29.08 3.94
CA ARG A 88 24.14 30.49 3.62
C ARG A 88 24.94 31.11 4.76
N THR A 89 26.21 31.33 4.44
CA THR A 89 27.25 32.12 5.12
C THR A 89 26.77 33.51 5.51
#